data_AF-A0A8K0WIJ0-F1
#
_entry.id   AF-A0A8K0WIJ0-F1
#
_cell.length_a   1.000
_cell.length_b   1.000
_cell.length_c   1.000
_cell.angle_alpha   90.00
_cell.angle_beta   90.00
_cell.angle_gamma   90.00
#
_symmetry.space_group_name_H-M   'P 1'
#
loop_
_entity.id
_entity.type
_entity.pdbx_description
1 polymer ?
#
loop_
_entity_poly.entity_id
_entity_poly.type
_entity_poly.pdbx_seq_one_letter_code
_entity_poly.pdbx_strand_id
1 'polypeptide(L)'
;MTAFPAAMTYLEAGFPWGPTADMLNYLKSCKFQPRMDTAEFPGPKNELPRPLPEDYAMRGLLYTQKYCPANWFDNDKLEEDERYVELPSMVEERRERILGLGRQIARSGKWLTWDAGSGKFDVAPDYAFELVEAPAPSSEREGGKSGITS
;
A
#
# COMPACT_ATOMS: atom_id res chain seq x y z
N MET A 1 7.51 -14.18 -3.43
CA MET A 1 8.81 -13.79 -4.03
C MET A 1 8.54 -12.69 -5.05
N THR A 2 9.31 -11.60 -5.04
CA THR A 2 9.19 -10.52 -6.05
C THR A 2 9.66 -11.02 -7.41
N ALA A 3 8.98 -10.61 -8.48
CA ALA A 3 9.38 -10.94 -9.85
C ALA A 3 10.70 -10.25 -10.26
N PHE A 4 11.10 -9.19 -9.54
CA PHE A 4 12.29 -8.41 -9.82
C PHE A 4 13.08 -8.12 -8.54
N PRO A 5 13.81 -9.11 -7.98
CA PRO A 5 14.58 -8.93 -6.75
C PRO A 5 15.61 -7.78 -6.82
N ALA A 6 16.22 -7.58 -7.99
CA ALA A 6 17.19 -6.51 -8.20
C ALA A 6 16.58 -5.11 -8.03
N ALA A 7 15.30 -4.92 -8.37
CA ALA A 7 14.63 -3.63 -8.21
C ALA A 7 14.53 -3.20 -6.74
N MET A 8 14.41 -4.17 -5.81
CA MET A 8 14.31 -3.87 -4.39
C MET A 8 15.57 -3.22 -3.84
N THR A 9 16.76 -3.52 -4.39
CA THR A 9 18.02 -2.89 -3.95
C THR A 9 18.04 -1.36 -4.10
N TYR A 10 17.21 -0.83 -5.00
CA TYR A 10 17.07 0.61 -5.23
C TYR A 10 15.95 1.26 -4.39
N LEU A 11 15.03 0.45 -3.87
CA LEU A 11 13.83 0.93 -3.17
C LEU A 11 13.92 0.75 -1.66
N GLU A 12 14.52 -0.36 -1.21
CA GLU A 12 14.41 -0.83 0.16
C GLU A 12 14.97 0.13 1.20
N ALA A 13 16.04 0.86 0.88
CA ALA A 13 16.64 1.83 1.81
C ALA A 13 15.82 3.12 1.96
N GLY A 14 15.08 3.53 0.92
CA GLY A 14 14.28 4.77 0.93
C GLY A 14 12.79 4.55 1.20
N PHE A 15 12.34 3.29 1.24
CA PHE A 15 10.94 2.98 1.46
C PHE A 15 10.55 3.14 2.93
N PRO A 16 9.40 3.77 3.24
CA PRO A 16 8.99 4.06 4.62
C PRO A 16 8.39 2.81 5.31
N TRP A 17 9.22 1.83 5.67
CA TRP A 17 8.78 0.57 6.25
C TRP A 17 8.05 0.74 7.59
N GLY A 18 8.55 1.59 8.49
CA GLY A 18 7.89 1.92 9.78
C GLY A 18 6.48 2.47 9.61
N PRO A 19 6.31 3.61 8.91
CA PRO A 19 4.99 4.15 8.61
C PRO A 19 4.07 3.16 7.88
N THR A 20 4.63 2.29 7.04
CA THR A 20 3.87 1.23 6.37
C THR A 20 3.36 0.18 7.37
N ALA A 21 4.18 -0.26 8.31
CA ALA A 21 3.76 -1.17 9.38
C ALA A 21 2.65 -0.56 10.23
N ASP A 22 2.77 0.72 10.59
CA ASP A 22 1.76 1.46 11.36
C ASP A 22 0.43 1.57 10.60
N MET A 23 0.49 1.93 9.31
CA MET A 23 -0.68 1.98 8.44
C MET A 23 -1.38 0.62 8.37
N LEU A 24 -0.62 -0.47 8.19
CA LEU A 24 -1.19 -1.82 8.12
C LEU A 24 -1.84 -2.24 9.45
N ASN A 25 -1.20 -1.92 10.58
CA ASN A 25 -1.77 -2.17 11.91
C ASN A 25 -3.04 -1.35 12.16
N TYR A 26 -3.07 -0.08 11.72
CA TYR A 26 -4.25 0.76 11.77
C TYR A 26 -5.40 0.17 10.95
N LEU A 27 -5.14 -0.23 9.70
CA LEU A 27 -6.14 -0.87 8.84
C LEU A 27 -6.67 -2.18 9.44
N LYS A 28 -5.83 -2.96 10.11
CA LYS A 28 -6.23 -4.21 10.79
C LYS A 28 -7.11 -3.98 12.01
N SER A 29 -7.01 -2.83 12.68
CA SER A 29 -7.76 -2.55 13.93
C SER A 29 -9.28 -2.42 13.75
N CYS A 30 -9.77 -2.39 12.52
CA CYS A 30 -11.19 -2.35 12.20
C CYS A 30 -11.93 -3.65 12.58
N LYS A 31 -13.26 -3.55 12.72
CA LYS A 31 -14.14 -4.67 13.11
C LYS A 31 -14.18 -5.83 12.09
N PHE A 32 -13.67 -5.61 10.89
CA PHE A 32 -13.59 -6.61 9.82
C PHE A 32 -12.40 -7.56 10.05
N GLN A 33 -12.59 -8.87 9.85
CA GLN A 33 -11.53 -9.86 9.94
C GLN A 33 -11.02 -10.20 8.53
N PRO A 34 -9.91 -9.59 8.08
CA PRO A 34 -9.39 -9.78 6.73
C PRO A 34 -8.80 -11.17 6.55
N ARG A 35 -9.01 -11.75 5.36
CA ARG A 35 -8.37 -13.01 4.95
C ARG A 35 -6.92 -12.75 4.53
N MET A 36 -5.99 -12.75 5.50
CA MET A 36 -4.59 -12.40 5.21
C MET A 36 -3.65 -13.59 4.99
N ASP A 37 -4.01 -14.78 5.48
CA ASP A 37 -3.16 -15.98 5.41
C ASP A 37 -3.48 -16.90 4.23
N THR A 38 -4.38 -16.48 3.34
CA THR A 38 -4.74 -17.22 2.14
C THR A 38 -3.77 -16.92 0.98
N ALA A 39 -3.59 -17.90 0.09
CA ALA A 39 -2.93 -17.70 -1.20
C ALA A 39 -3.91 -17.22 -2.28
N GLU A 40 -5.21 -17.28 -2.00
CA GLU A 40 -6.26 -16.78 -2.87
C GLU A 40 -6.21 -15.26 -2.93
N PHE A 41 -6.45 -14.75 -4.12
CA PHE A 41 -6.54 -13.31 -4.35
C PHE A 41 -7.81 -12.74 -3.68
N PRO A 42 -7.72 -11.60 -2.97
CA PRO A 42 -8.87 -10.98 -2.32
C PRO A 42 -9.95 -10.59 -3.34
N GLY A 43 -11.15 -11.14 -3.16
CA GLY A 43 -12.29 -10.91 -4.04
C GLY A 43 -13.51 -11.76 -3.69
N PRO A 44 -14.62 -11.57 -4.41
CA PRO A 44 -15.82 -12.40 -4.29
C PRO A 44 -15.51 -13.85 -4.71
N LYS A 45 -16.00 -14.83 -3.94
CA LYS A 45 -15.71 -16.25 -4.18
C LYS A 45 -16.65 -16.92 -5.19
N ASN A 46 -17.91 -16.48 -5.24
CA ASN A 46 -18.99 -17.13 -5.99
C ASN A 46 -19.73 -16.16 -6.91
N GLU A 47 -19.17 -14.97 -7.15
CA GLU A 47 -19.75 -13.94 -8.01
C GLU A 47 -18.74 -13.55 -9.07
N LEU A 48 -19.23 -12.93 -10.15
CA LEU A 48 -18.33 -12.36 -11.15
C LEU A 48 -17.45 -11.30 -10.48
N PRO A 49 -16.14 -11.25 -10.80
CA PRO A 49 -15.27 -10.25 -10.23
C PRO A 49 -15.79 -8.84 -10.54
N ARG A 50 -15.72 -7.95 -9.55
CA ARG A 50 -15.84 -6.51 -9.76
C ARG A 50 -14.49 -5.89 -9.38
N PRO A 51 -13.56 -5.73 -10.35
CA PRO A 51 -12.28 -5.11 -10.08
C PRO A 51 -12.43 -3.73 -9.45
N LEU A 52 -11.47 -3.36 -8.61
CA LEU A 52 -11.43 -2.02 -8.05
C LEU A 52 -11.10 -1.00 -9.17
N PRO A 53 -11.50 0.28 -9.03
CA PRO A 53 -11.13 1.31 -10.01
C PRO A 53 -9.62 1.35 -10.28
N GLU A 54 -8.80 1.17 -9.24
CA GLU A 54 -7.33 1.07 -9.38
C GLU A 54 -6.85 -0.16 -10.16
N ASP A 55 -7.59 -1.27 -10.18
CA ASP A 55 -7.24 -2.44 -11.00
C ASP A 55 -7.39 -2.12 -12.49
N TYR A 56 -8.45 -1.39 -12.85
CA TYR A 56 -8.65 -0.90 -14.21
C TYR A 56 -7.58 0.13 -14.59
N ALA A 57 -7.25 1.06 -13.68
CA ALA A 57 -6.18 2.04 -13.90
C ALA A 57 -4.80 1.39 -14.12
N MET A 58 -4.57 0.24 -13.48
CA MET A 58 -3.33 -0.52 -13.62
C MET A 58 -3.32 -1.52 -14.78
N ARG A 59 -4.45 -1.73 -15.47
CA ARG A 59 -4.57 -2.73 -16.54
C ARG A 59 -3.67 -2.35 -17.71
N GLY A 60 -2.90 -3.34 -18.20
CA GLY A 60 -1.97 -3.15 -19.32
C GLY A 60 -0.57 -2.69 -18.93
N LEU A 61 -0.33 -2.31 -17.68
CA LEU A 61 1.02 -2.00 -17.19
C LEU A 61 1.85 -3.29 -17.10
N LEU A 62 3.07 -3.26 -17.63
CA LEU A 62 3.94 -4.45 -17.71
C LEU A 62 4.18 -5.09 -16.32
N TYR A 63 4.30 -4.27 -15.29
CA TYR A 63 4.59 -4.72 -13.92
C TYR A 63 3.36 -5.25 -13.16
N THR A 64 2.15 -5.12 -13.70
CA THR A 64 0.89 -5.59 -13.07
C THR A 64 0.31 -6.83 -13.75
N GLN A 65 0.90 -7.30 -14.85
CA GLN A 65 0.38 -8.43 -15.64
C GLN A 65 0.14 -9.72 -14.85
N LYS A 66 0.93 -9.96 -13.79
CA LYS A 66 0.81 -11.15 -12.94
C LYS A 66 0.15 -10.87 -11.59
N TYR A 67 -0.37 -9.66 -11.41
CA TYR A 67 -0.98 -9.26 -10.15
C TYR A 67 -2.43 -9.72 -10.04
N CYS A 68 -3.27 -9.37 -11.01
CA CYS A 68 -4.67 -9.79 -11.03
C CYS A 68 -4.83 -11.24 -11.54
N PRO A 69 -5.79 -12.01 -11.02
CA PRO A 69 -6.11 -13.35 -11.52
C PRO A 69 -6.47 -13.38 -13.00
N ALA A 70 -6.36 -14.56 -13.60
CA ALA A 70 -6.99 -14.82 -14.90
C ALA A 70 -8.50 -14.54 -14.79
N ASN A 71 -9.07 -13.94 -15.84
CA ASN A 71 -10.49 -13.57 -15.93
C ASN A 71 -10.95 -12.50 -14.92
N TRP A 72 -10.03 -11.82 -14.23
CA TRP A 72 -10.39 -10.76 -13.27
C TRP A 72 -11.21 -9.63 -13.91
N PHE A 73 -11.00 -9.37 -15.20
CA PHE A 73 -11.67 -8.31 -15.94
C PHE A 73 -12.81 -8.82 -16.85
N ASP A 74 -13.17 -10.10 -16.74
CA ASP A 74 -14.16 -10.77 -17.62
C ASP A 74 -15.55 -10.68 -17.01
N ASN A 75 -15.99 -9.46 -16.69
CA ASN A 75 -17.33 -9.19 -16.22
C ASN A 75 -18.07 -8.31 -17.23
N ASP A 76 -18.64 -8.96 -18.24
CA ASP A 76 -19.37 -8.30 -19.34
C ASP A 76 -20.69 -7.65 -18.88
N LYS A 77 -21.06 -7.79 -17.60
CA LYS A 77 -22.24 -7.13 -17.02
C LYS A 77 -21.95 -5.72 -16.49
N LEU A 78 -20.68 -5.33 -16.39
CA LEU A 78 -20.27 -4.01 -15.91
C LEU A 78 -20.07 -3.07 -17.10
N GLU A 79 -20.92 -2.05 -17.17
CA GLU A 79 -20.76 -0.97 -18.14
C GLU A 79 -19.48 -0.17 -17.84
N GLU A 80 -18.96 0.54 -18.85
CA GLU A 80 -17.66 1.21 -18.75
C GLU A 80 -17.62 2.32 -17.69
N ASP A 81 -18.71 3.07 -17.54
CA ASP A 81 -18.88 4.11 -16.53
C ASP A 81 -18.97 3.51 -15.11
N GLU A 82 -19.59 2.35 -14.95
CA GLU A 82 -19.71 1.64 -13.68
C GLU A 82 -18.37 1.14 -13.12
N ARG A 83 -17.35 0.97 -13.97
CA ARG A 83 -15.99 0.48 -13.58
C ARG A 83 -15.28 1.43 -12.62
N TYR A 84 -15.63 2.71 -12.63
CA TYR A 84 -15.00 3.75 -11.81
C TYR A 84 -15.89 4.25 -10.67
N VAL A 85 -17.08 3.67 -10.51
CA VAL A 85 -18.00 4.00 -9.42
C VAL A 85 -17.57 3.29 -8.14
N GLU A 86 -17.13 4.08 -7.16
CA GLU A 86 -16.76 3.62 -5.83
C GLU A 86 -18.01 3.20 -5.03
N LEU A 87 -18.05 1.95 -4.58
CA LEU A 87 -19.11 1.42 -3.70
C LEU A 87 -18.61 1.23 -2.27
N PRO A 88 -19.46 1.30 -1.24
CA PRO A 88 -19.05 1.05 0.14
C PRO A 88 -18.37 -0.31 0.36
N SER A 89 -18.76 -1.34 -0.39
CA SER A 89 -18.13 -2.67 -0.32
C SER A 89 -16.65 -2.66 -0.75
N MET A 90 -16.28 -1.77 -1.67
CA MET A 90 -14.93 -1.67 -2.21
C MET A 90 -13.91 -1.20 -1.16
N VAL A 91 -14.36 -0.46 -0.14
CA VAL A 91 -13.50 -0.04 0.97
C VAL A 91 -12.94 -1.24 1.73
N GLU A 92 -13.78 -2.24 2.02
CA GLU A 92 -13.36 -3.44 2.74
C GLU A 92 -12.54 -4.38 1.84
N GLU A 93 -12.90 -4.51 0.55
CA GLU A 93 -12.11 -5.27 -0.42
C GLU A 93 -10.70 -4.69 -0.60
N ARG A 94 -10.59 -3.36 -0.73
CA ARG A 94 -9.32 -2.65 -0.81
C ARG A 94 -8.50 -2.85 0.45
N ARG A 95 -9.12 -2.77 1.62
CA ARG A 95 -8.45 -3.03 2.90
C ARG A 95 -7.91 -4.46 2.97
N GLU A 96 -8.72 -5.46 2.62
CA GLU A 96 -8.27 -6.86 2.59
C GLU A 96 -7.06 -7.04 1.66
N ARG A 97 -7.09 -6.37 0.50
CA ARG A 97 -6.01 -6.44 -0.49
C ARG A 97 -4.71 -5.81 -0.01
N ILE A 98 -4.78 -4.63 0.60
CA ILE A 98 -3.62 -3.97 1.20
C ILE A 98 -3.01 -4.84 2.30
N LEU A 99 -3.85 -5.43 3.18
CA LEU A 99 -3.38 -6.28 4.26
C LEU A 99 -2.78 -7.61 3.76
N GLY A 100 -3.38 -8.21 2.73
CA GLY A 100 -2.85 -9.38 2.06
C GLY A 100 -1.48 -9.12 1.43
N LEU A 101 -1.30 -7.98 0.75
CA LEU A 101 -0.01 -7.54 0.23
C LEU A 101 1.02 -7.36 1.34
N GLY A 102 0.64 -6.68 2.44
CA GLY A 102 1.48 -6.54 3.62
C GLY A 102 1.95 -7.90 4.15
N ARG A 103 1.05 -8.88 4.26
CA ARG A 103 1.42 -10.24 4.66
C ARG A 103 2.33 -10.94 3.67
N GLN A 104 2.13 -10.76 2.36
CA GLN A 104 3.02 -11.34 1.35
C GLN A 104 4.44 -10.76 1.42
N ILE A 105 4.57 -9.46 1.69
CA ILE A 105 5.86 -8.80 1.92
C ILE A 105 6.49 -9.33 3.20
N ALA A 106 5.71 -9.40 4.29
CA ALA A 106 6.17 -9.87 5.60
C ALA A 106 6.67 -11.32 5.60
N ARG A 107 6.13 -12.19 4.71
CA ARG A 107 6.62 -13.56 4.54
C ARG A 107 8.09 -13.66 4.15
N SER A 108 8.68 -12.59 3.56
CA SER A 108 10.11 -12.57 3.27
C SER A 108 10.97 -12.37 4.52
N GLY A 109 10.42 -11.75 5.57
CA GLY A 109 11.13 -11.35 6.78
C GLY A 109 12.23 -10.30 6.57
N LYS A 110 12.40 -9.77 5.36
CA LYS A 110 13.53 -8.90 5.01
C LYS A 110 13.32 -7.44 5.37
N TRP A 111 12.10 -6.95 5.20
CA TRP A 111 11.79 -5.52 5.33
C TRP A 111 10.66 -5.29 6.32
N LEU A 112 9.54 -5.96 6.06
CA LEU A 112 8.40 -6.07 6.97
C LEU A 112 8.44 -7.46 7.62
N THR A 113 7.98 -7.54 8.85
CA THR A 113 7.82 -8.78 9.61
C THR A 113 6.38 -8.88 10.12
N TRP A 114 6.02 -10.08 10.58
CA TRP A 114 4.72 -10.34 11.19
C TRP A 114 4.91 -11.11 12.48
N ASP A 115 4.43 -10.55 13.58
CA ASP A 115 4.35 -11.24 14.85
C ASP A 115 3.04 -12.02 14.97
N ALA A 116 3.14 -13.36 14.94
CA ALA A 116 1.99 -14.24 15.10
C ALA A 116 1.38 -14.18 16.51
N GLY A 117 2.16 -13.81 17.54
CA GLY A 117 1.70 -13.70 18.92
C GLY A 117 0.79 -12.51 19.14
N SER A 118 1.21 -11.31 18.71
CA SER A 118 0.40 -10.10 18.82
C SER A 118 -0.53 -9.87 17.62
N GLY A 119 -0.31 -10.58 16.52
CA GLY A 119 -1.05 -10.38 15.27
C GLY A 119 -0.80 -9.01 14.64
N LYS A 120 0.44 -8.51 14.70
CA LYS A 120 0.82 -7.19 14.21
C LYS A 120 1.94 -7.25 13.18
N PHE A 121 1.97 -6.26 12.32
CA PHE A 121 3.10 -5.96 11.46
C PHE A 121 4.17 -5.21 12.25
N ASP A 122 5.42 -5.50 11.92
CA ASP A 122 6.59 -4.80 12.46
C ASP A 122 7.65 -4.68 11.35
N VAL A 123 8.76 -4.00 11.64
CA VAL A 123 9.85 -3.75 10.68
C VAL A 123 11.05 -4.62 11.02
N ALA A 124 11.77 -5.08 10.00
CA ALA A 124 13.03 -5.77 10.21
C ALA A 124 14.07 -4.81 10.85
N PRO A 125 14.94 -5.28 11.75
CA PRO A 125 15.87 -4.42 12.48
C PRO A 125 16.72 -3.50 11.59
N ASP A 126 17.13 -4.00 10.41
CA ASP A 126 17.94 -3.26 9.44
C ASP A 126 17.23 -2.05 8.81
N TYR A 127 15.90 -1.95 8.98
CA TYR A 127 15.06 -0.87 8.44
C TYR A 127 14.28 -0.11 9.51
N ALA A 128 14.54 -0.40 10.79
CA ALA A 128 14.00 0.34 11.92
C ALA A 128 14.73 1.68 12.09
N PHE A 129 14.64 2.55 11.09
CA PHE A 129 15.11 3.94 11.19
C PHE A 129 13.93 4.83 11.55
N GLU A 130 14.09 5.62 12.61
CA GLU A 130 13.17 6.73 12.89
C GLU A 130 13.32 7.77 11.77
N LEU A 131 12.19 8.27 11.27
CA LEU A 131 12.19 9.44 10.40
C LEU A 131 12.85 10.59 11.16
N VAL A 132 14.05 11.00 10.72
CA VAL A 132 14.65 12.24 11.19
C VAL A 132 13.75 13.36 10.68
N GLU A 133 13.04 14.04 11.58
CA GLU A 133 12.27 15.24 11.23
C GLU A 133 13.17 16.22 10.48
N ALA A 134 12.68 16.74 9.35
CA ALA A 134 13.39 17.77 8.61
C ALA A 134 13.64 18.96 9.56
N PRO A 135 14.85 19.54 9.57
CA PRO A 135 15.14 20.69 10.42
C PRO A 135 14.18 21.83 10.07
N ALA A 136 13.57 22.41 11.12
CA ALA A 136 12.64 23.52 10.97
C ALA A 136 13.26 24.64 10.10
N PRO A 137 12.50 25.25 9.18
CA PRO A 137 13.02 26.28 8.30
C PRO A 137 13.63 27.39 9.15
N SER A 138 14.91 27.70 8.89
CA SER A 138 15.64 28.77 9.54
C SER A 138 14.89 30.07 9.34
N SER A 139 14.44 30.67 10.45
CA SER A 139 13.88 32.01 10.46
C SER A 139 15.01 33.01 10.17
N GLU A 140 15.25 33.26 8.89
CA GLU A 140 16.07 34.39 8.49
C GLU A 140 15.35 35.69 8.88
N ARG A 141 16.03 36.46 9.72
CA ARG A 141 15.57 37.72 10.29
C ARG A 141 15.47 38.76 9.17
N GLU A 142 14.27 39.28 8.92
CA GLU A 142 14.11 40.57 8.24
C GLU A 142 14.68 41.68 9.13
N GLY A 143 15.94 42.03 8.89
CA GLY A 143 16.61 43.18 9.47
C GLY A 143 17.29 43.97 8.36
N GLY A 144 16.56 44.91 7.76
CA GLY A 144 17.08 45.72 6.66
C GLY A 144 16.24 46.95 6.35
N LYS A 145 15.99 47.81 7.35
CA LYS A 145 15.63 49.21 7.09
C LYS A 145 16.77 49.83 6.28
N SER A 146 16.51 50.22 5.05
CA SER A 146 17.31 51.23 4.36
C SER A 146 16.37 52.30 3.84
N GLY A 147 16.35 53.42 4.56
CA GLY A 147 15.73 54.64 4.07
C GLY A 147 16.52 55.18 2.89
N ILE A 148 15.82 55.72 1.91
CA ILE A 148 16.38 56.68 0.96
C ILE A 148 15.39 57.82 0.86
N THR A 149 15.79 58.94 1.46
CA THR A 149 15.36 60.29 1.13
C THR A 149 15.93 60.68 -0.22
N SER A 150 15.08 60.99 -1.19
CA SER A 150 15.08 62.22 -2.02
C SER A 150 13.94 62.16 -3.03
#